data_AF-A0A8J3PP88-F1
#
_entry.id   AF-A0A8J3PP88-F1
#
_cell.length_a   1.000
_cell.length_b   1.000
_cell.length_c   1.000
_cell.angle_alpha   90.00
_cell.angle_beta   90.00
_cell.angle_gamma   90.00
#
_symmetry.space_group_name_H-M   'P 1'
#
loop_
_entity.id
_entity.type
_entity.pdbx_description
1 polymer ?
#
loop_
_entity_poly.entity_id
_entity_poly.type
_entity_poly.pdbx_seq_one_letter_code
_entity_poly.pdbx_strand_id
1 'polypeptide(L)'
;MDRLADVLTAAERRELQLQARDLLERMTRQLAAHPGLEAPQPVVRPGDADDEYRLRRDRLRRVRAAQLAGALVNEVTAEFAAEEAADAVWLGASLADLGTTSGSTRQAARKRWPELGPIYRTRRWLDGHHDHLVAVIGAVLARAGELRGVGLDHLQPLRDALDNDEPQPARWRRLAEAVDRHLRYVADVAVPTTDEAAMAVDGARGAVAHFDADTAGPTR
;
A
#
# COMPACT_ATOMS: atom_id res chain seq x y z
N MET A 1 -10.78 -17.93 -22.51
CA MET A 1 -11.39 -16.64 -22.92
C MET A 1 -10.39 -15.54 -22.66
N ASP A 2 -10.06 -14.75 -23.67
CA ASP A 2 -9.18 -13.59 -23.54
C ASP A 2 -9.94 -12.49 -22.79
N ARG A 3 -9.67 -12.34 -21.48
CA ARG A 3 -10.37 -11.38 -20.60
C ARG A 3 -10.24 -9.92 -21.06
N LEU A 4 -9.29 -9.62 -21.94
CA LEU A 4 -9.07 -8.28 -22.49
C LEU A 4 -9.91 -8.02 -23.75
N ALA A 5 -10.41 -9.07 -24.40
CA ALA A 5 -11.21 -8.94 -25.63
C ALA A 5 -12.58 -8.29 -25.38
N ASP A 6 -13.08 -8.38 -24.16
CA ASP A 6 -14.38 -7.84 -23.76
C ASP A 6 -14.31 -6.36 -23.32
N VAL A 7 -13.09 -5.81 -23.13
CA VAL A 7 -12.85 -4.46 -22.59
C VAL A 7 -12.12 -3.55 -23.56
N LEU A 8 -11.23 -4.11 -24.40
CA LEU A 8 -10.37 -3.35 -25.30
C LEU A 8 -10.54 -3.80 -26.75
N THR A 9 -10.57 -2.83 -27.66
CA THR A 9 -10.47 -3.10 -29.09
C THR A 9 -9.13 -3.75 -29.44
N ALA A 10 -9.05 -4.38 -30.62
CA ALA A 10 -7.78 -4.94 -31.09
C ALA A 10 -6.67 -3.88 -31.26
N ALA A 11 -7.05 -2.65 -31.64
CA ALA A 11 -6.13 -1.53 -31.79
C ALA A 11 -5.55 -1.08 -30.44
N GLU A 12 -6.39 -0.87 -29.43
CA GLU A 12 -5.96 -0.47 -28.07
C GLU A 12 -5.08 -1.54 -27.42
N ARG A 13 -5.43 -2.82 -27.56
CA ARG A 13 -4.58 -3.92 -27.06
C ARG A 13 -3.19 -3.89 -27.70
N ARG A 14 -3.12 -3.67 -29.01
CA ARG A 14 -1.84 -3.58 -29.72
C ARG A 14 -1.04 -2.37 -29.25
N GLU A 15 -1.68 -1.24 -29.02
CA GLU A 15 -1.03 -0.03 -28.51
C GLU A 15 -0.43 -0.27 -27.12
N LEU A 16 -1.21 -0.80 -26.17
CA LEU A 16 -0.71 -1.12 -24.82
C LEU A 16 0.42 -2.15 -24.84
N GLN A 17 0.34 -3.16 -25.73
CA GLN A 17 1.42 -4.13 -25.93
C GLN A 17 2.71 -3.47 -26.44
N LEU A 18 2.60 -2.48 -27.34
CA LEU A 18 3.75 -1.73 -27.82
C LEU A 18 4.36 -0.88 -26.70
N GLN A 19 3.53 -0.19 -25.91
CA GLN A 19 4.01 0.60 -24.77
C GLN A 19 4.72 -0.28 -23.72
N ALA A 20 4.16 -1.44 -23.38
CA ALA A 20 4.78 -2.39 -22.46
C ALA A 20 6.11 -2.94 -23.00
N ARG A 21 6.17 -3.25 -24.31
CA ARG A 21 7.40 -3.69 -24.98
C ARG A 21 8.47 -2.62 -24.95
N ASP A 22 8.12 -1.37 -25.24
CA ASP A 22 9.05 -0.24 -25.24
C ASP A 22 9.60 0.05 -23.84
N LEU A 23 8.75 -0.06 -22.81
CA LEU A 23 9.19 0.02 -21.42
C LEU A 23 10.21 -1.09 -21.10
N LEU A 24 9.87 -2.36 -21.38
CA LEU A 24 10.76 -3.49 -21.13
C LEU A 24 12.08 -3.38 -21.92
N GLU A 25 12.04 -2.87 -23.15
CA GLU A 25 13.25 -2.64 -23.93
C GLU A 25 14.14 -1.56 -23.30
N ARG A 26 13.57 -0.45 -22.84
CA ARG A 26 14.31 0.62 -22.15
C ARG A 26 14.96 0.09 -20.86
N MET A 27 14.20 -0.62 -20.02
CA MET A 27 14.71 -1.23 -18.79
C MET A 27 15.81 -2.25 -19.09
N THR A 28 15.60 -3.13 -20.07
CA THR A 28 16.60 -4.13 -20.50
C THR A 28 17.90 -3.45 -20.93
N ARG A 29 17.82 -2.34 -21.69
CA ARG A 29 18.99 -1.60 -22.15
C ARG A 29 19.75 -0.97 -20.98
N GLN A 30 19.04 -0.36 -20.03
CA GLN A 30 19.64 0.22 -18.83
C GLN A 30 20.33 -0.84 -17.96
N LEU A 31 19.64 -1.96 -17.70
CA LEU A 31 20.20 -3.08 -16.93
C LEU A 31 21.39 -3.75 -17.64
N ALA A 32 21.33 -3.93 -18.96
CA ALA A 32 22.43 -4.48 -19.73
C ALA A 32 23.68 -3.58 -19.73
N ALA A 33 23.51 -2.26 -19.59
CA ALA A 33 24.61 -1.31 -19.45
C ALA A 33 25.13 -1.20 -18.00
N HIS A 34 24.37 -1.70 -17.01
CA HIS A 34 24.71 -1.56 -15.60
C HIS A 34 26.01 -2.31 -15.26
N PRO A 35 26.99 -1.68 -14.60
CA PRO A 35 28.30 -2.27 -14.32
C PRO A 35 28.22 -3.47 -13.36
N GLY A 36 27.23 -3.47 -12.46
CA GLY A 36 26.98 -4.59 -11.53
C GLY A 36 26.33 -5.83 -12.18
N LEU A 37 25.88 -5.75 -13.43
CA LEU A 37 25.36 -6.94 -14.12
C LEU A 37 26.51 -7.71 -14.75
N GLU A 38 26.99 -8.72 -14.03
CA GLU A 38 28.07 -9.59 -14.51
C GLU A 38 27.77 -10.14 -15.91
N ALA A 39 28.75 -9.99 -16.79
CA ALA A 39 28.68 -10.55 -18.13
C ALA A 39 28.75 -12.08 -18.02
N PRO A 40 27.73 -12.82 -18.52
CA PRO A 40 27.81 -14.27 -18.55
C PRO A 40 29.00 -14.69 -19.41
N GLN A 41 29.70 -15.76 -19.04
CA GLN A 41 30.74 -16.36 -19.88
C GLN A 41 30.11 -17.51 -20.69
N PRO A 42 29.79 -17.30 -21.97
CA PRO A 42 29.28 -18.38 -22.80
C PRO A 42 30.31 -19.50 -22.92
N VAL A 43 29.84 -20.73 -23.06
CA VAL A 43 30.69 -21.87 -23.40
C VAL A 43 31.29 -21.65 -24.80
N VAL A 44 32.62 -21.77 -24.90
CA VAL A 44 33.36 -21.69 -26.16
C VAL A 44 32.99 -22.90 -27.03
N ARG A 45 32.65 -22.67 -28.29
CA ARG A 45 32.35 -23.75 -29.24
C ARG A 45 33.51 -23.94 -30.23
N PRO A 46 33.76 -25.18 -30.70
CA PRO A 46 34.75 -25.43 -31.75
C PRO A 46 34.41 -24.62 -33.00
N GLY A 47 35.37 -23.83 -33.49
CA GLY A 47 35.20 -22.98 -34.66
C GLY A 47 34.59 -21.59 -34.39
N ASP A 48 34.34 -21.22 -33.13
CA ASP A 48 33.90 -19.86 -32.80
C ASP A 48 34.96 -18.83 -33.26
N ALA A 49 34.57 -17.91 -34.14
CA ALA A 49 35.34 -16.70 -34.34
C ALA A 49 35.21 -15.80 -33.09
N ASP A 50 36.27 -15.05 -32.74
CA ASP A 50 36.29 -14.17 -31.57
C ASP A 50 35.09 -13.18 -31.52
N ASP A 51 34.64 -12.72 -32.69
CA ASP A 51 33.51 -11.81 -32.79
C ASP A 51 32.16 -12.50 -32.54
N GLU A 52 32.00 -13.77 -32.95
CA GLU A 52 30.80 -14.56 -32.64
C GLU A 52 30.68 -14.82 -31.14
N TYR A 53 31.80 -15.08 -30.47
CA TYR A 53 31.85 -15.22 -29.02
C TYR A 53 31.40 -13.93 -28.31
N ARG A 54 31.95 -12.77 -28.71
CA ARG A 54 31.57 -11.45 -28.16
C ARG A 54 30.09 -11.15 -28.36
N LEU A 55 29.58 -11.34 -29.58
CA LEU A 55 28.16 -11.14 -29.89
C LEU A 55 27.25 -12.03 -29.05
N ARG A 56 27.62 -13.31 -28.88
CA ARG A 56 26.87 -14.26 -28.03
C ARG A 56 26.86 -13.82 -26.57
N ARG A 57 28.01 -13.43 -26.04
CA ARG A 57 28.16 -12.90 -24.67
C ARG A 57 27.23 -11.70 -24.44
N ASP A 58 27.25 -10.74 -25.35
CA ASP A 58 26.46 -9.52 -25.24
C ASP A 58 24.94 -9.81 -25.37
N ARG A 59 24.55 -10.76 -26.22
CA ARG A 59 23.15 -11.23 -26.30
C ARG A 59 22.70 -11.94 -25.04
N LEU A 60 23.52 -12.81 -24.46
CA LEU A 60 23.20 -13.47 -23.18
C LEU A 60 23.09 -12.45 -22.03
N ARG A 61 23.96 -11.44 -22.00
CA ARG A 61 23.83 -10.33 -21.05
C ARG A 61 22.48 -9.62 -21.20
N ARG A 62 22.05 -9.36 -22.45
CA ARG A 62 20.75 -8.75 -22.74
C ARG A 62 19.57 -9.65 -22.35
N VAL A 63 19.69 -10.98 -22.50
CA VAL A 63 18.68 -11.95 -22.03
C VAL A 63 18.56 -11.90 -20.51
N ARG A 64 19.67 -11.93 -19.77
CA ARG A 64 19.68 -11.80 -18.30
C ARG A 64 19.06 -10.47 -17.86
N ALA A 65 19.42 -9.37 -18.53
CA ALA A 65 18.84 -8.06 -18.27
C ALA A 65 17.32 -8.03 -18.53
N ALA A 66 16.84 -8.68 -19.58
CA ALA A 66 15.40 -8.78 -19.87
C ALA A 66 14.64 -9.60 -18.82
N GLN A 67 15.24 -10.69 -18.32
CA GLN A 67 14.67 -11.48 -17.22
C GLN A 67 14.55 -10.65 -15.93
N LEU A 68 15.58 -9.88 -15.58
CA LEU A 68 15.55 -8.97 -14.43
C LEU A 68 14.53 -7.84 -14.62
N ALA A 69 14.45 -7.25 -15.82
CA ALA A 69 13.43 -6.25 -16.13
C ALA A 69 12.01 -6.83 -15.95
N GLY A 70 11.77 -8.03 -16.45
CA GLY A 70 10.49 -8.73 -16.27
C GLY A 70 10.18 -9.01 -14.80
N ALA A 71 11.17 -9.41 -14.01
CA ALA A 71 11.00 -9.62 -12.57
C ALA A 71 10.62 -8.32 -11.83
N LEU A 72 11.31 -7.22 -12.11
CA LEU A 72 11.01 -5.90 -11.53
C LEU A 72 9.61 -5.41 -11.91
N VAL A 73 9.21 -5.56 -13.17
CA VAL A 73 7.85 -5.21 -13.60
C VAL A 73 6.83 -6.08 -12.86
N ASN A 74 7.07 -7.38 -12.72
CA ASN A 74 6.16 -8.26 -11.98
C ASN A 74 6.02 -7.83 -10.51
N GLU A 75 7.12 -7.46 -9.84
CA GLU A 75 7.12 -6.95 -8.48
C GLU A 75 6.29 -5.67 -8.36
N VAL A 76 6.59 -4.65 -9.17
CA VAL A 76 5.86 -3.38 -9.19
C VAL A 76 4.37 -3.57 -9.51
N THR A 77 4.04 -4.46 -10.46
CA THR A 77 2.63 -4.75 -10.77
C THR A 77 1.90 -5.45 -9.63
N ALA A 78 2.60 -6.30 -8.85
CA ALA A 78 2.03 -6.95 -7.68
C ALA A 78 1.79 -5.95 -6.54
N GLU A 79 2.74 -5.04 -6.31
CA GLU A 79 2.61 -3.93 -5.35
C GLU A 79 1.45 -3.02 -5.73
N PHE A 80 1.41 -2.53 -6.96
CA PHE A 80 0.34 -1.68 -7.46
C PHE A 80 -1.04 -2.35 -7.33
N ALA A 81 -1.15 -3.63 -7.69
CA ALA A 81 -2.40 -4.37 -7.53
C ALA A 81 -2.81 -4.58 -6.06
N ALA A 82 -1.84 -4.64 -5.14
CA ALA A 82 -2.11 -4.71 -3.71
C ALA A 82 -2.58 -3.36 -3.15
N GLU A 83 -2.02 -2.24 -3.62
CA GLU A 83 -2.46 -0.88 -3.30
C GLU A 83 -3.90 -0.65 -3.77
N GLU A 84 -4.21 -0.94 -5.03
CA GLU A 84 -5.57 -0.83 -5.58
C GLU A 84 -6.57 -1.72 -4.81
N ALA A 85 -6.16 -2.93 -4.42
CA ALA A 85 -6.97 -3.79 -3.59
C ALA A 85 -7.21 -3.20 -2.19
N ALA A 86 -6.19 -2.61 -1.57
CA ALA A 86 -6.32 -1.94 -0.27
C ALA A 86 -7.27 -0.74 -0.35
N ASP A 87 -7.15 0.08 -1.38
CA ASP A 87 -8.00 1.24 -1.65
C ASP A 87 -9.46 0.82 -1.83
N ALA A 88 -9.70 -0.26 -2.58
CA ALA A 88 -11.03 -0.84 -2.71
C ALA A 88 -11.59 -1.30 -1.35
N VAL A 89 -10.79 -1.92 -0.49
CA VAL A 89 -11.24 -2.32 0.87
C VAL A 89 -11.52 -1.09 1.75
N TRP A 90 -10.73 -0.03 1.65
CA TRP A 90 -11.03 1.24 2.33
C TRP A 90 -12.35 1.87 1.87
N LEU A 91 -12.74 1.62 0.61
CA LEU A 91 -14.05 1.98 0.07
C LEU A 91 -15.16 0.98 0.40
N GLY A 92 -14.87 -0.09 1.13
CA GLY A 92 -15.84 -1.08 1.61
C GLY A 92 -15.91 -2.36 0.79
N ALA A 93 -15.02 -2.57 -0.19
CA ALA A 93 -14.95 -3.83 -0.91
C ALA A 93 -14.56 -4.99 0.04
N SER A 94 -15.18 -6.14 -0.18
CA SER A 94 -14.86 -7.37 0.52
C SER A 94 -13.84 -8.22 -0.25
N LEU A 95 -13.22 -9.20 0.43
CA LEU A 95 -12.40 -10.22 -0.24
C LEU A 95 -13.19 -11.03 -1.29
N ALA A 96 -14.53 -11.09 -1.19
CA ALA A 96 -15.35 -11.74 -2.19
C ALA A 96 -15.46 -10.88 -3.46
N ASP A 97 -15.59 -9.56 -3.31
CA ASP A 97 -15.59 -8.61 -4.44
C ASP A 97 -14.25 -8.67 -5.18
N LEU A 98 -13.14 -8.64 -4.45
CA LEU A 98 -11.80 -8.78 -5.02
C LEU A 98 -11.58 -10.14 -5.71
N GLY A 99 -12.14 -11.21 -5.13
CA GLY A 99 -12.16 -12.54 -5.75
C GLY A 99 -12.85 -12.49 -7.11
N THR A 100 -14.09 -12.00 -7.13
CA THR A 100 -14.91 -11.86 -8.34
C THR A 100 -14.22 -11.01 -9.41
N THR A 101 -13.72 -9.82 -9.05
CA THR A 101 -13.06 -8.89 -9.98
C THR A 101 -11.79 -9.47 -10.59
N SER A 102 -11.01 -10.23 -9.81
CA SER A 102 -9.81 -10.92 -10.32
C SER A 102 -10.12 -12.25 -11.03
N GLY A 103 -11.40 -12.62 -11.15
CA GLY A 103 -11.86 -13.90 -11.69
C GLY A 103 -11.28 -15.08 -10.91
N SER A 104 -11.32 -15.00 -9.58
CA SER A 104 -10.84 -15.99 -8.63
C SER A 104 -11.81 -16.16 -7.45
N THR A 105 -11.51 -17.02 -6.49
CA THR A 105 -12.36 -17.21 -5.31
C THR A 105 -11.98 -16.25 -4.19
N ARG A 106 -12.88 -16.02 -3.23
CA ARG A 106 -12.59 -15.30 -1.98
C ARG A 106 -11.33 -15.85 -1.27
N GLN A 107 -11.15 -17.16 -1.26
CA GLN A 107 -9.98 -17.79 -0.62
C GLN A 107 -8.69 -17.52 -1.39
N ALA A 108 -8.75 -17.47 -2.72
CA ALA A 108 -7.61 -17.08 -3.54
C ALA A 108 -7.24 -15.61 -3.32
N ALA A 109 -8.23 -14.71 -3.23
CA ALA A 109 -8.01 -13.31 -2.88
C ALA A 109 -7.38 -13.16 -1.49
N ARG A 110 -7.87 -13.89 -0.48
CA ARG A 110 -7.28 -13.92 0.87
C ARG A 110 -5.81 -14.37 0.86
N LYS A 111 -5.49 -15.40 0.06
CA LYS A 111 -4.11 -15.90 -0.06
C LYS A 111 -3.22 -14.89 -0.78
N ARG A 112 -3.76 -14.19 -1.78
CA ARG A 112 -3.05 -13.17 -2.56
C ARG A 112 -2.76 -11.91 -1.75
N TRP A 113 -3.71 -11.45 -0.94
CA TRP A 113 -3.60 -10.23 -0.15
C TRP A 113 -3.92 -10.49 1.33
N PRO A 114 -3.01 -11.15 2.06
CA PRO A 114 -3.23 -11.49 3.48
C PRO A 114 -3.38 -10.26 4.39
N GLU A 115 -2.77 -9.13 4.01
CA GLU A 115 -2.74 -7.89 4.80
C GLU A 115 -4.07 -7.10 4.76
N LEU A 116 -5.05 -7.50 3.93
CA LEU A 116 -6.34 -6.80 3.85
C LEU A 116 -7.27 -7.09 5.03
N GLY A 117 -7.01 -8.14 5.81
CA GLY A 117 -7.83 -8.50 6.97
C GLY A 117 -7.87 -7.40 8.05
N PRO A 118 -6.70 -6.88 8.49
CA PRO A 118 -6.62 -5.69 9.33
C PRO A 118 -7.34 -4.47 8.74
N ILE A 119 -7.15 -4.17 7.45
CA ILE A 119 -7.78 -3.02 6.79
C ILE A 119 -9.30 -3.12 6.85
N TYR A 120 -9.87 -4.28 6.52
CA TYR A 120 -11.31 -4.51 6.55
C TYR A 120 -11.91 -4.25 7.94
N ARG A 121 -11.28 -4.77 9.01
CA ARG A 121 -11.76 -4.59 10.39
C ARG A 121 -11.66 -3.14 10.83
N THR A 122 -10.53 -2.50 10.53
CA THR A 122 -10.30 -1.08 10.79
C THR A 122 -11.36 -0.23 10.11
N ARG A 123 -11.60 -0.43 8.81
CA ARG A 123 -12.60 0.29 8.05
C ARG A 123 -14.01 0.10 8.60
N ARG A 124 -14.38 -1.13 8.97
CA ARG A 124 -15.68 -1.45 9.57
C ARG A 124 -15.86 -0.76 10.92
N TRP A 125 -14.84 -0.76 11.76
CA TRP A 125 -14.89 -0.07 13.05
C TRP A 125 -15.04 1.44 12.86
N LEU A 126 -14.24 2.04 11.97
CA LEU A 126 -14.32 3.46 11.66
C LEU A 126 -15.70 3.88 11.13
N ASP A 127 -16.37 3.03 10.34
CA ASP A 127 -17.74 3.28 9.86
C ASP A 127 -18.73 3.51 11.01
N GLY A 128 -18.60 2.70 12.08
CA GLY A 128 -19.49 2.77 13.24
C GLY A 128 -19.09 3.81 14.29
N HIS A 129 -17.87 4.37 14.20
CA HIS A 129 -17.28 5.21 15.25
C HIS A 129 -16.81 6.58 14.77
N HIS A 130 -17.00 6.92 13.50
CA HIS A 130 -16.52 8.16 12.91
C HIS A 130 -16.90 9.41 13.72
N ASP A 131 -18.19 9.60 14.00
CA ASP A 131 -18.67 10.78 14.73
C ASP A 131 -18.12 10.86 16.15
N HIS A 132 -18.00 9.70 16.82
CA HIS A 132 -17.41 9.60 18.14
C HIS A 132 -15.93 9.99 18.13
N LEU A 133 -15.17 9.52 17.13
CA LEU A 133 -13.77 9.87 16.96
C LEU A 133 -13.58 11.36 16.68
N VAL A 134 -14.40 11.95 15.82
CA VAL A 134 -14.37 13.38 15.54
C VAL A 134 -14.59 14.17 16.82
N ALA A 135 -15.55 13.75 17.66
CA ALA A 135 -15.81 14.38 18.95
C ALA A 135 -14.63 14.24 19.93
N VAL A 136 -14.04 13.04 20.05
CA VAL A 136 -12.90 12.77 20.94
C VAL A 136 -11.66 13.54 20.51
N ILE A 137 -11.30 13.47 19.22
CA ILE A 137 -10.16 14.20 18.67
C ILE A 137 -10.38 15.71 18.81
N GLY A 138 -11.59 16.20 18.53
CA GLY A 138 -11.97 17.60 18.74
C GLY A 138 -11.81 18.05 20.20
N ALA A 139 -12.20 17.21 21.16
CA ALA A 139 -12.02 17.49 22.59
C ALA A 139 -10.54 17.57 23.00
N VAL A 140 -9.70 16.66 22.50
CA VAL A 140 -8.25 16.70 22.71
C VAL A 140 -7.65 17.98 22.13
N LEU A 141 -7.98 18.32 20.88
CA LEU A 141 -7.45 19.51 20.20
C LEU A 141 -7.90 20.80 20.88
N ALA A 142 -9.14 20.87 21.37
CA ALA A 142 -9.66 22.01 22.11
C ALA A 142 -8.91 22.25 23.44
N ARG A 143 -8.26 21.23 23.99
CA ARG A 143 -7.48 21.29 25.23
C ARG A 143 -5.97 21.20 25.02
N ALA A 144 -5.49 21.31 23.78
CA ALA A 144 -4.07 21.14 23.46
C ALA A 144 -3.11 21.98 24.33
N GLY A 145 -3.50 23.22 24.68
CA GLY A 145 -2.68 24.09 25.54
C GLY A 145 -2.61 23.66 27.02
N GLU A 146 -3.49 22.76 27.45
CA GLU A 146 -3.63 22.23 28.81
C GLU A 146 -3.05 20.80 28.93
N LEU A 147 -2.44 20.27 27.86
CA LEU A 147 -1.84 18.94 27.79
C LEU A 147 -0.31 19.03 27.74
N ARG A 148 0.37 18.67 28.84
CA ARG A 148 1.84 18.59 28.86
C ARG A 148 2.31 17.24 28.29
N GLY A 149 3.48 17.24 27.64
CA GLY A 149 4.09 16.02 27.07
C GLY A 149 3.65 15.68 25.64
N VAL A 150 2.69 16.42 25.09
CA VAL A 150 2.22 16.24 23.70
C VAL A 150 2.83 17.32 22.81
N GLY A 151 3.59 16.90 21.79
CA GLY A 151 4.16 17.79 20.79
C GLY A 151 3.21 18.08 19.61
N LEU A 152 3.51 19.14 18.86
CA LEU A 152 2.78 19.47 17.63
C LEU A 152 2.81 18.34 16.59
N ASP A 153 3.87 17.52 16.57
CA ASP A 153 4.02 16.37 15.68
C ASP A 153 2.92 15.30 15.87
N HIS A 154 2.21 15.33 17.00
CA HIS A 154 1.05 14.46 17.24
C HIS A 154 -0.29 15.20 17.15
N LEU A 155 -0.31 16.50 17.43
CA LEU A 155 -1.54 17.29 17.35
C LEU A 155 -1.91 17.70 15.92
N GLN A 156 -0.91 17.96 15.06
CA GLN A 156 -1.18 18.36 13.68
C GLN A 156 -1.81 17.21 12.87
N PRO A 157 -1.32 15.96 12.92
CA PRO A 157 -1.98 14.85 12.22
C PRO A 157 -3.39 14.56 12.73
N LEU A 158 -3.66 14.78 14.02
CA LEU A 158 -5.02 14.71 14.59
C LEU A 158 -5.93 15.79 14.01
N ARG A 159 -5.43 17.01 13.82
CA ARG A 159 -6.17 18.09 13.16
C ARG A 159 -6.43 17.76 11.69
N ASP A 160 -5.41 17.34 10.96
CA ASP A 160 -5.50 17.00 9.53
C ASP A 160 -6.49 15.84 9.29
N ALA A 161 -6.67 14.96 10.28
CA ALA A 161 -7.64 13.86 10.23
C ALA A 161 -9.11 14.32 10.35
N LEU A 162 -9.36 15.52 10.86
CA LEU A 162 -10.70 16.13 10.89
C LEU A 162 -11.02 16.91 9.61
N ASP A 163 -10.02 17.18 8.78
CA ASP A 163 -10.22 17.87 7.51
C ASP A 163 -10.94 16.96 6.49
N ASN A 164 -11.88 17.55 5.75
CA ASN A 164 -12.81 16.81 4.88
C ASN A 164 -12.49 16.89 3.39
N ASP A 165 -11.37 17.50 3.01
CA ASP A 165 -11.07 17.87 1.62
C ASP A 165 -10.51 16.71 0.76
N GLU A 166 -10.34 15.52 1.33
CA GLU A 166 -9.71 14.39 0.65
C GLU A 166 -10.68 13.36 0.06
N PRO A 167 -10.23 12.60 -0.97
CA PRO A 167 -10.91 11.39 -1.40
C PRO A 167 -11.18 10.44 -0.22
N GLN A 168 -12.36 9.82 -0.20
CA GLN A 168 -12.78 8.95 0.91
C GLN A 168 -11.75 7.90 1.37
N PRO A 169 -11.02 7.17 0.50
CA PRO A 169 -10.09 6.15 0.99
C PRO A 169 -8.85 6.75 1.67
N ALA A 170 -8.40 7.94 1.25
CA ALA A 170 -7.32 8.66 1.93
C ALA A 170 -7.80 9.19 3.29
N ARG A 171 -9.02 9.72 3.35
CA ARG A 171 -9.66 10.16 4.60
C ARG A 171 -9.76 9.04 5.64
N TRP A 172 -10.23 7.85 5.24
CA TRP A 172 -10.32 6.71 6.16
C TRP A 172 -8.95 6.23 6.65
N ARG A 173 -7.95 6.19 5.76
CA ARG A 173 -6.56 5.86 6.12
C ARG A 173 -5.99 6.84 7.12
N ARG A 174 -6.16 8.14 6.86
CA ARG A 174 -5.70 9.19 7.76
C ARG A 174 -6.36 9.08 9.13
N LEU A 175 -7.67 8.88 9.19
CA LEU A 175 -8.36 8.72 10.47
C LEU A 175 -7.88 7.46 11.22
N ALA A 176 -7.63 6.35 10.51
CA ALA A 176 -7.06 5.15 11.10
C ALA A 176 -5.67 5.42 11.70
N GLU A 177 -4.78 6.08 10.96
CA GLU A 177 -3.43 6.44 11.42
C GLU A 177 -3.48 7.43 12.58
N ALA A 178 -4.37 8.42 12.51
CA ALA A 178 -4.60 9.39 13.57
C ALA A 178 -4.96 8.71 14.89
N VAL A 179 -5.82 7.68 14.86
CA VAL A 179 -6.18 6.91 16.06
C VAL A 179 -5.02 6.01 16.51
N ASP A 180 -4.48 5.18 15.62
CA ASP A 180 -3.51 4.14 15.96
C ASP A 180 -2.17 4.71 16.45
N ARG A 181 -1.73 5.84 15.89
CA ARG A 181 -0.45 6.46 16.23
C ARG A 181 -0.60 7.66 17.14
N HIS A 182 -1.42 8.64 16.76
CA HIS A 182 -1.37 9.97 17.38
C HIS A 182 -2.29 10.08 18.60
N LEU A 183 -3.52 9.57 18.51
CA LEU A 183 -4.45 9.53 19.63
C LEU A 183 -3.96 8.55 20.71
N ARG A 184 -3.41 7.40 20.31
CA ARG A 184 -2.72 6.48 21.23
C ARG A 184 -1.57 7.17 21.96
N TYR A 185 -0.70 7.88 21.25
CA TYR A 185 0.39 8.63 21.90
C TYR A 185 -0.14 9.63 22.93
N VAL A 186 -1.17 10.41 22.58
CA VAL A 186 -1.81 11.33 23.53
C VAL A 186 -2.37 10.59 24.75
N ALA A 187 -3.08 9.49 24.56
CA ALA A 187 -3.66 8.68 25.62
C ALA A 187 -2.61 8.16 26.62
N ASP A 188 -1.41 7.84 26.12
CA ASP A 188 -0.31 7.25 26.89
C ASP A 188 0.53 8.30 27.62
N VAL A 189 0.86 9.43 26.97
CA VAL A 189 1.89 10.36 27.48
C VAL A 189 1.35 11.69 27.99
N ALA A 190 0.11 12.06 27.66
CA ALA A 190 -0.40 13.38 28.01
C ALA A 190 -0.58 13.53 29.53
N VAL A 191 -0.07 14.63 30.07
CA VAL A 191 -0.25 15.03 31.46
C VAL A 191 -1.21 16.23 31.48
N PRO A 192 -2.51 16.02 31.76
CA PRO A 192 -3.49 17.10 31.80
C PRO A 192 -3.24 18.03 32.99
N THR A 193 -3.51 19.32 32.81
CA THR A 193 -3.40 20.33 33.88
C THR A 193 -4.74 20.82 34.44
N THR A 194 -5.85 20.39 33.84
CA THR A 194 -7.23 20.73 34.21
C THR A 194 -8.09 19.47 34.21
N ASP A 195 -9.25 19.52 34.87
CA ASP A 195 -10.19 18.40 34.90
C ASP A 195 -10.80 18.16 33.50
N GLU A 196 -11.07 19.21 32.74
CA GLU A 196 -11.57 19.11 31.37
C GLU A 196 -10.54 18.47 30.42
N ALA A 197 -9.25 18.80 30.57
CA ALA A 197 -8.18 18.14 29.83
C ALA A 197 -8.04 16.67 30.24
N ALA A 198 -8.23 16.34 31.53
CA ALA A 198 -8.22 14.96 32.00
C ALA A 198 -9.36 14.14 31.37
N MET A 199 -10.57 14.70 31.32
CA MET A 199 -11.71 14.06 30.64
C MET A 199 -11.45 13.82 29.15
N ALA A 200 -10.79 14.76 28.45
CA ALA A 200 -10.43 14.58 27.04
C ALA A 200 -9.43 13.43 26.84
N VAL A 201 -8.43 13.31 27.71
CA VAL A 201 -7.45 12.21 27.68
C VAL A 201 -8.11 10.87 28.02
N ASP A 202 -9.03 10.82 28.99
CA ASP A 202 -9.77 9.59 29.30
C ASP A 202 -10.68 9.15 28.15
N GLY A 203 -11.31 10.11 27.45
CA GLY A 203 -12.02 9.85 26.20
C GLY A 203 -11.11 9.25 25.11
N ALA A 204 -9.90 9.78 24.95
CA ALA A 204 -8.90 9.25 24.03
C ALA A 204 -8.49 7.81 24.38
N ARG A 205 -8.23 7.53 25.67
CA ARG A 205 -7.93 6.17 26.17
C ARG A 205 -9.05 5.20 25.87
N GLY A 206 -10.31 5.60 26.12
CA GLY A 206 -11.48 4.77 25.82
C GLY A 206 -11.61 4.45 24.33
N ALA A 207 -11.43 5.45 23.47
CA ALA A 207 -11.47 5.26 22.02
C ALA A 207 -10.37 4.32 21.51
N VAL A 208 -9.13 4.47 22.01
CA VAL A 208 -7.98 3.62 21.65
C VAL A 208 -8.17 2.20 22.16
N ALA A 209 -8.62 2.01 23.40
CA ALA A 209 -8.88 0.68 23.94
C ALA A 209 -9.95 -0.08 23.12
N HIS A 210 -10.99 0.62 22.66
CA HIS A 210 -12.00 0.02 21.79
C HIS A 210 -11.47 -0.29 20.40
N PHE A 211 -10.67 0.62 19.82
CA PHE A 211 -9.98 0.40 18.55
C PHE A 211 -9.11 -0.86 18.61
N ASP A 212 -8.33 -1.03 19.66
CA ASP A 212 -7.45 -2.19 19.84
C ASP A 212 -8.25 -3.48 19.96
N ALA A 213 -9.33 -3.48 20.74
CA ALA A 213 -10.18 -4.65 20.94
C ALA A 213 -10.80 -5.17 19.62
N ASP A 214 -11.24 -4.26 18.74
CA ASP A 214 -11.97 -4.61 17.51
C ASP A 214 -11.06 -4.81 16.29
N THR A 215 -9.89 -4.17 16.28
CA THR A 215 -8.96 -4.23 15.14
C THR A 215 -7.80 -5.21 15.34
N ALA A 216 -7.45 -5.57 16.59
CA ALA A 216 -6.44 -6.59 16.86
C ALA A 216 -6.86 -7.93 16.23
N GLY A 217 -5.96 -8.51 15.42
CA GLY A 217 -6.09 -9.87 14.86
C GLY A 217 -6.59 -10.89 15.88
N PRO A 218 -7.27 -11.99 15.48
CA PRO A 218 -7.17 -13.20 16.28
C PRO A 218 -5.66 -13.46 16.45
N THR A 219 -5.20 -13.44 17.69
CA THR A 219 -3.81 -13.72 18.05
C THR A 219 -3.47 -15.08 17.45
N ARG A 220 -2.49 -15.11 16.52
CA ARG A 220 -2.06 -16.35 15.88
C ARG A 220 -1.36 -17.25 16.89
#